data_AF-A0A7V9IPL1-F1
#
_entry.id   AF-A0A7V9IPL1-F1
#
_cell.length_a   1.000
_cell.length_b   1.000
_cell.length_c   1.000
_cell.angle_alpha   90.00
_cell.angle_beta   90.00
_cell.angle_gamma   90.00
#
_symmetry.space_group_name_H-M   'P 1'
#
loop_
_entity.id
_entity.type
_entity.pdbx_description
1 polymer ?
#
loop_
_entity_poly.entity_id
_entity_poly.type
_entity_poly.pdbx_seq_one_letter_code
_entity_poly.pdbx_strand_id
1 'polypeptide(L)'
;ELGLSPQRVFAATGMQAQYEAIRCGLGLGMLARYLLYPDTSLIRVLPAEMWIARVLWLAAPIDMFALRRVRVVWDFLRGIAEAEPELFGPENR
;
A
#
# COMPACT_ATOMS: atom_id res chain seq x y z
N GLU A 1 6.24 -11.57 -19.32
CA GLU A 1 6.23 -12.21 -17.99
C GLU A 1 7.66 -12.48 -17.54
N LEU A 2 7.96 -12.42 -16.24
CA LEU A 2 9.33 -12.44 -15.69
C LEU A 2 10.04 -13.81 -15.75
N GLY A 3 9.44 -14.84 -16.36
CA GLY A 3 10.03 -16.20 -16.41
C GLY A 3 10.14 -16.90 -15.04
N LEU A 4 9.53 -16.34 -14.01
CA LEU A 4 9.51 -16.88 -12.65
C LEU A 4 8.28 -17.77 -12.46
N SER A 5 8.47 -18.96 -11.90
CA SER A 5 7.41 -19.86 -11.45
C SER A 5 7.37 -19.90 -9.92
N PRO A 6 6.83 -18.86 -9.24
CA PRO A 6 6.83 -18.80 -7.79
C PRO A 6 5.97 -19.91 -7.19
N GLN A 7 6.48 -20.58 -6.15
CA GLN A 7 5.68 -21.53 -5.37
C GLN A 7 4.79 -20.77 -4.39
N ARG A 8 3.50 -20.65 -4.73
CA ARG A 8 2.52 -19.99 -3.87
C ARG A 8 2.15 -20.92 -2.70
N VAL A 9 2.63 -20.58 -1.51
CA VAL A 9 2.36 -21.32 -0.26
C VAL A 9 1.25 -20.69 0.59
N PHE A 10 0.84 -19.45 0.29
CA PHE A 10 -0.21 -18.74 1.03
C PHE A 10 -0.93 -17.72 0.15
N ALA A 11 -2.22 -17.50 0.43
CA ALA A 11 -3.02 -16.44 -0.18
C ALA A 11 -4.11 -16.00 0.81
N ALA A 12 -4.31 -14.69 0.90
CA ALA A 12 -5.38 -14.09 1.69
C ALA A 12 -5.85 -12.80 1.00
N THR A 13 -7.09 -12.39 1.25
CA THR A 13 -7.62 -11.11 0.77
C THR A 13 -7.16 -9.94 1.63
N GLY A 14 -6.95 -10.18 2.93
CA GLY A 14 -6.48 -9.17 3.88
C GLY A 14 -4.95 -9.03 3.88
N MET A 15 -4.46 -7.80 3.73
CA MET A 15 -3.01 -7.54 3.70
C MET A 15 -2.32 -7.81 5.05
N GLN A 16 -3.04 -7.65 6.17
CA GLN A 16 -2.56 -8.00 7.51
C GLN A 16 -2.24 -9.50 7.64
N ALA A 17 -3.08 -10.37 7.10
CA ALA A 17 -2.83 -11.81 7.14
C ALA A 17 -1.59 -12.20 6.32
N GLN A 18 -1.38 -11.53 5.17
CA GLN A 18 -0.17 -11.72 4.37
C GLN A 18 1.09 -11.22 5.10
N TYR A 19 1.01 -10.05 5.76
CA TYR A 19 2.09 -9.50 6.58
C TYR A 19 2.51 -10.47 7.68
N GLU A 20 1.56 -10.96 8.47
CA GLU A 20 1.84 -11.89 9.57
C GLU A 20 2.41 -13.23 9.07
N ALA A 21 1.91 -13.75 7.94
CA ALA A 21 2.46 -14.96 7.33
C ALA A 21 3.96 -14.79 6.98
N ILE A 22 4.34 -13.65 6.38
CA ILE A 22 5.74 -13.33 6.06
C ILE A 22 6.56 -13.16 7.34
N ARG A 23 6.02 -12.45 8.33
CA ARG A 23 6.67 -12.18 9.62
C ARG A 23 6.95 -13.47 10.42
N CYS A 24 6.09 -14.48 10.27
CA CYS A 24 6.28 -15.81 10.85
C CYS A 24 7.22 -16.71 10.03
N GLY A 25 7.83 -16.20 8.95
CA GLY A 25 8.83 -16.93 8.16
C GLY A 25 8.25 -17.83 7.06
N LEU A 26 6.98 -17.65 6.66
CA LEU A 26 6.36 -18.50 5.63
C LEU A 26 6.99 -18.32 4.24
N GLY A 27 7.65 -17.19 4.00
CA GLY A 27 8.37 -16.91 2.76
C GLY A 27 8.44 -15.42 2.43
N LEU A 28 8.69 -15.12 1.16
CA LEU A 28 8.69 -13.75 0.64
C LEU A 28 7.27 -13.35 0.24
N GLY A 29 6.96 -12.07 0.39
CA GLY A 29 5.69 -11.53 -0.09
C GLY A 29 5.78 -10.05 -0.45
N MET A 30 4.76 -9.59 -1.15
CA MET A 30 4.65 -8.23 -1.62
C MET A 30 3.67 -7.50 -0.70
N LEU A 31 4.16 -6.45 -0.05
CA LEU A 31 3.39 -5.68 0.93
C LEU A 31 3.27 -4.23 0.49
N ALA A 32 2.16 -3.59 0.85
CA ALA A 32 2.08 -2.14 0.72
C ALA A 32 2.95 -1.47 1.79
N ARG A 33 3.54 -0.34 1.42
CA ARG A 33 4.50 0.39 2.27
C ARG A 33 3.94 0.79 3.63
N TYR A 34 2.67 1.16 3.69
CA TYR A 34 2.02 1.59 4.94
C TYR A 34 1.98 0.50 6.02
N LEU A 35 2.15 -0.78 5.68
CA LEU A 35 2.23 -1.85 6.67
C LEU A 35 3.60 -1.94 7.38
N LEU A 36 4.60 -1.22 6.87
CA LEU A 36 5.96 -1.25 7.40
C LEU A 36 6.19 -0.13 8.44
N TYR A 37 5.20 0.73 8.67
CA TYR A 37 5.27 1.87 9.59
C TYR A 37 4.65 1.54 10.96
N PRO A 38 5.19 2.04 12.08
CA PRO A 38 6.44 2.81 12.20
C PRO A 38 7.70 1.94 12.15
N ASP A 39 7.61 0.68 12.58
CA ASP A 39 8.75 -0.26 12.55
C ASP A 39 8.26 -1.69 12.34
N THR A 40 8.95 -2.41 11.45
CA THR A 40 8.71 -3.83 11.18
C THR A 40 10.02 -4.60 11.27
N SER A 41 9.93 -5.87 11.71
CA SER A 41 11.08 -6.79 11.67
C SER A 41 11.37 -7.33 10.26
N LEU A 42 10.56 -6.95 9.27
CA LEU A 42 10.72 -7.38 7.89
C LEU A 42 11.80 -6.58 7.17
N ILE A 43 12.58 -7.27 6.33
CA ILE A 43 13.62 -6.66 5.49
C ILE A 43 13.21 -6.65 4.02
N ARG A 44 13.57 -5.59 3.30
CA ARG A 44 13.38 -5.50 1.85
C ARG A 44 14.52 -6.23 1.13
N VAL A 45 14.20 -7.26 0.35
CA VAL A 45 15.20 -8.18 -0.23
C VAL A 45 15.63 -7.89 -1.67
N LEU A 46 14.91 -7.05 -2.42
CA LEU A 46 15.21 -6.68 -3.82
C LEU A 46 14.97 -5.17 -4.11
N PRO A 47 15.66 -4.27 -3.40
CA PRO A 47 15.38 -2.84 -3.49
C PRO A 47 15.80 -2.17 -4.81
N ALA A 48 16.70 -2.78 -5.59
CA ALA A 48 17.23 -2.24 -6.84
C ALA A 48 16.55 -2.84 -8.08
N GLU A 49 16.08 -4.07 -7.97
CA GLU A 49 15.59 -4.89 -9.07
C GLU A 49 14.08 -4.76 -9.23
N MET A 50 13.36 -4.55 -8.13
CA MET A 50 11.90 -4.53 -8.14
C MET A 50 11.33 -3.39 -7.30
N TRP A 51 10.46 -2.62 -7.96
CA TRP A 51 9.61 -1.63 -7.32
C TRP A 51 8.26 -1.64 -8.01
N ILE A 52 7.22 -1.33 -7.24
CA ILE A 52 5.87 -1.32 -7.76
C ILE A 52 5.19 -0.05 -7.31
N ALA A 53 4.84 0.78 -8.29
CA ALA A 53 3.94 1.90 -8.08
C ALA A 53 2.53 1.39 -7.77
N ARG A 54 1.89 2.01 -6.79
CA ARG A 54 0.45 1.95 -6.60
C ARG A 54 -0.07 3.38 -6.61
N VAL A 55 -1.17 3.57 -7.32
CA VAL A 55 -1.90 4.83 -7.31
C VAL A 55 -3.16 4.60 -6.49
N LEU A 56 -3.31 5.35 -5.41
CA LEU A 56 -4.51 5.37 -4.60
C LEU A 56 -5.41 6.50 -5.10
N TRP A 57 -6.67 6.18 -5.37
CA TRP A 57 -7.65 7.14 -5.84
C TRP A 57 -8.63 7.44 -4.72
N LEU A 58 -8.83 8.74 -4.45
CA LEU A 58 -9.98 9.19 -3.68
C LEU A 58 -11.12 9.43 -4.67
N ALA A 59 -12.27 8.81 -4.45
CA ALA A 59 -13.43 8.90 -5.33
C ALA A 59 -14.72 9.09 -4.53
N ALA A 60 -15.61 9.93 -5.04
CA ALA A 60 -16.94 10.14 -4.51
C ALA A 60 -17.91 10.31 -5.68
N PRO A 61 -19.11 9.71 -5.62
CA PRO A 61 -20.18 10.01 -6.57
C PRO A 61 -20.45 11.52 -6.64
N ILE A 62 -20.76 12.04 -7.82
CA ILE A 62 -20.83 13.49 -8.07
C ILE A 62 -21.88 14.21 -7.20
N ASP A 63 -23.01 13.56 -6.99
CA ASP A 63 -24.11 13.98 -6.12
C ASP A 63 -23.67 14.02 -4.65
N MET A 64 -22.91 13.03 -4.21
CA MET A 64 -22.35 12.99 -2.86
C MET A 64 -21.27 14.06 -2.66
N PHE A 65 -20.42 14.29 -3.66
CA PHE A 65 -19.33 15.28 -3.59
C PHE A 65 -19.83 16.73 -3.46
N ALA A 66 -21.08 17.00 -3.87
CA ALA A 66 -21.73 18.29 -3.66
C ALA A 66 -22.12 18.54 -2.19
N LEU A 67 -22.23 17.49 -1.36
CA LEU A 67 -22.61 17.63 0.04
C LEU A 67 -21.44 18.17 0.87
N ARG A 68 -21.69 19.24 1.66
CA ARG A 68 -20.66 19.87 2.50
C ARG A 68 -19.91 18.88 3.38
N ARG A 69 -20.62 17.94 4.03
CA ARG A 69 -20.00 16.93 4.90
C ARG A 69 -19.01 16.02 4.17
N VAL A 70 -19.29 15.69 2.91
CA VAL A 70 -18.41 14.86 2.07
C VAL A 70 -17.18 15.67 1.66
N ARG A 71 -17.39 16.93 1.26
CA ARG A 71 -16.29 17.84 0.90
C ARG A 71 -15.31 18.09 2.04
N VAL A 72 -15.81 18.27 3.26
CA VAL A 72 -14.95 18.46 4.45
C VAL A 72 -14.02 17.27 4.66
N VAL A 73 -14.56 16.04 4.60
CA VAL A 73 -13.73 14.83 4.74
C VAL A 73 -12.78 14.67 3.56
N TRP A 74 -13.25 14.96 2.35
CA TRP A 74 -12.43 14.91 1.15
C TRP A 74 -11.21 15.83 1.24
N ASP A 75 -11.42 17.10 1.60
CA ASP A 75 -10.35 18.09 1.72
C ASP A 75 -9.37 17.70 2.84
N PHE A 76 -9.87 17.14 3.94
CA PHE A 76 -9.04 16.59 5.01
C PHE A 76 -8.16 15.42 4.54
N LEU A 77 -8.74 14.42 3.88
CA LEU A 77 -7.99 13.26 3.38
C LEU A 77 -6.97 13.66 2.31
N ARG A 78 -7.33 14.60 1.43
CA ARG A 78 -6.39 15.17 0.45
C ARG A 78 -5.25 15.88 1.16
N GLY A 79 -5.53 16.70 2.17
CA GLY A 79 -4.51 17.40 2.95
C GLY A 79 -3.51 16.45 3.61
N ILE A 80 -3.97 15.31 4.14
CA ILE A 80 -3.06 14.26 4.66
C ILE A 80 -2.18 13.70 3.55
N ALA A 81 -2.79 13.34 2.41
CA ALA A 81 -2.04 12.75 1.29
C ALA A 81 -0.98 13.70 0.71
N GLU A 82 -1.27 15.01 0.70
CA GLU A 82 -0.34 16.07 0.30
C GLU A 82 0.76 16.31 1.34
N ALA A 83 0.46 16.17 2.63
CA ALA A 83 1.43 16.33 3.72
C ALA A 83 2.39 15.14 3.86
N GLU A 84 1.96 13.93 3.48
CA GLU A 84 2.71 12.69 3.67
C GLU A 84 2.92 11.93 2.34
N PRO A 85 3.55 12.56 1.32
CA PRO A 85 3.67 11.97 -0.01
C PRO A 85 4.44 10.65 -0.04
N GLU A 86 5.30 10.38 0.95
CA GLU A 86 6.05 9.12 1.05
C GLU A 86 5.17 7.91 1.40
N LEU A 87 4.02 8.13 2.03
CA LEU A 87 3.06 7.06 2.34
C LEU A 87 2.15 6.73 1.15
N PHE A 88 1.87 7.72 0.29
CA PHE A 88 0.82 7.64 -0.73
C PHE A 88 1.32 7.76 -2.18
N GLY A 89 2.52 8.29 -2.39
CA GLY A 89 3.15 8.50 -3.69
C GLY A 89 4.26 7.48 -3.99
N PRO A 90 4.68 7.37 -5.27
CA PRO A 90 5.91 6.67 -5.59
C PRO A 90 7.10 7.38 -4.90
N GLU A 91 8.05 6.62 -4.35
CA GLU A 91 9.33 7.19 -3.90
C GLU A 91 9.92 8.00 -5.07
N ASN A 92 10.07 9.32 -4.90
CA ASN A 92 10.83 10.14 -5.83
C ASN A 92 12.26 9.60 -5.83
N ARG A 93 12.63 8.92 -6.92
CA ARG A 93 14.02 8.68 -7.31
C ARG A 93 14.36 9.62 -8.44
#